data_AF-A0A9R0DE31-F1
#
_entry.id   AF-A0A9R0DE31-F1
#
_cell.length_a   1.000
_cell.length_b   1.000
_cell.length_c   1.000
_cell.angle_alpha   90.00
_cell.angle_beta   90.00
_cell.angle_gamma   90.00
#
_symmetry.space_group_name_H-M   'P 1'
#
loop_
_entity.id
_entity.type
_entity.pdbx_description
1 polymer ?
#
loop_
_entity_poly.entity_id
_entity_poly.type
_entity_poly.pdbx_seq_one_letter_code
_entity_poly.pdbx_strand_id
1 'polypeptide(L)'
;MPSAAPPAENGAPRSELEQLQLRAGQVTDESLESTRRMMQLCEESKEAGIRTLVALDDQGEQLDRIEEGMDQINADMREAEKNLSGMEKCCGICVLPCNKGASFKEDDGTWKGNDDGKVVNNQPQRVMDERNGIGPQAGYIGRITNDAREDEMEENMGQVNTMIGNLRNMALDMGSELENQNRQIDRINRKGESNETRITLANQRAHELLK
;
A
#
# COMPACT_ATOMS: atom_id res chain seq x y z
N MET A 1 -20.07 0.90 81.69
CA MET A 1 -20.66 1.03 80.34
C MET A 1 -20.08 -0.09 79.48
N PRO A 2 -20.87 -1.05 78.98
CA PRO A 2 -20.37 -2.07 78.07
C PRO A 2 -20.29 -1.51 76.64
N SER A 3 -19.15 -1.75 75.98
CA SER A 3 -18.92 -1.39 74.57
C SER A 3 -19.68 -2.36 73.66
N ALA A 4 -20.48 -1.82 72.74
CA ALA A 4 -21.20 -2.60 71.73
C ALA A 4 -20.21 -3.24 70.73
N ALA A 5 -20.39 -4.52 70.45
CA ALA A 5 -19.68 -5.23 69.40
C ALA A 5 -20.17 -4.76 68.01
N PRO A 6 -19.31 -4.70 66.99
CA PRO A 6 -19.73 -4.37 65.63
C PRO A 6 -20.63 -5.48 65.06
N PRO A 7 -21.61 -5.16 64.20
CA PRO A 7 -22.48 -6.15 63.60
C PRO A 7 -21.66 -7.01 62.64
N ALA A 8 -21.80 -8.33 62.76
CA ALA A 8 -21.21 -9.28 61.84
C ALA A 8 -21.87 -9.14 60.46
N GLU A 9 -21.13 -8.64 59.46
CA GLU A 9 -21.41 -8.89 58.05
C GLU A 9 -21.21 -10.38 57.77
N ASN A 10 -22.24 -11.18 58.01
CA ASN A 10 -22.34 -12.52 57.45
C ASN A 10 -23.51 -12.52 56.48
N GLY A 11 -23.29 -11.93 55.31
CA GLY A 11 -24.11 -12.24 54.13
C GLY A 11 -23.95 -13.73 53.82
N ALA A 12 -25.06 -14.45 53.73
CA ALA A 12 -25.05 -15.87 53.41
C ALA A 12 -24.20 -16.15 52.15
N PRO A 13 -23.39 -17.23 52.13
CA PRO A 13 -22.62 -17.57 50.95
C PRO A 13 -23.56 -17.78 49.76
N ARG A 14 -23.34 -17.02 48.68
CA ARG A 14 -24.10 -17.16 47.42
C ARG A 14 -24.09 -18.62 46.98
N SER A 15 -25.25 -19.12 46.56
CA SER A 15 -25.39 -20.47 46.02
C SER A 15 -24.44 -20.66 44.83
N GLU A 16 -23.90 -21.87 44.63
CA GLU A 16 -23.00 -22.16 43.50
C GLU A 16 -23.63 -21.78 42.14
N LEU A 17 -24.95 -21.97 42.02
CA LEU A 17 -25.72 -21.55 40.84
C LEU A 17 -25.70 -20.03 40.64
N GLU A 18 -25.84 -19.27 41.72
CA GLU A 18 -25.83 -17.80 41.71
C GLU A 18 -24.44 -17.26 41.36
N GLN A 19 -23.38 -17.92 41.85
CA GLN A 19 -22.00 -17.59 41.48
C GLN A 19 -21.72 -17.88 40.00
N LEU A 20 -22.22 -19.00 39.47
CA LEU A 20 -22.09 -19.33 38.05
C LEU A 20 -22.84 -18.34 37.15
N GLN A 21 -24.07 -17.95 37.53
CA GLN A 21 -24.85 -16.95 36.79
C GLN A 21 -24.18 -15.58 36.80
N LEU A 22 -23.61 -15.16 37.93
CA LEU A 22 -22.86 -13.91 38.02
C LEU A 22 -21.65 -13.92 37.08
N ARG A 23 -20.87 -15.01 37.09
CA ARG A 23 -19.71 -15.15 36.19
C ARG A 23 -20.12 -15.17 34.72
N ALA A 24 -21.19 -15.86 34.38
CA ALA A 24 -21.72 -15.88 33.01
C ALA A 24 -22.10 -14.47 32.55
N GLY A 25 -22.80 -13.70 33.40
CA GLY A 25 -23.14 -12.32 33.12
C GLY A 25 -21.91 -11.42 32.91
N GLN A 26 -20.89 -11.57 33.76
CA GLN A 26 -19.62 -10.83 33.63
C GLN A 26 -18.94 -11.13 32.29
N VAL A 27 -18.84 -12.40 31.90
CA VAL A 27 -18.21 -12.79 30.62
C VAL A 27 -19.01 -12.25 29.42
N THR A 28 -20.34 -12.23 29.50
CA THR A 28 -21.19 -11.61 28.47
C THR A 28 -20.92 -10.12 28.34
N ASP A 29 -20.83 -9.39 29.46
CA ASP A 29 -20.55 -7.95 29.45
C ASP A 29 -19.15 -7.65 28.89
N GLU A 30 -18.13 -8.38 29.35
CA GLU A 30 -16.75 -8.27 28.83
C GLU A 30 -16.66 -8.57 27.33
N SER A 31 -17.44 -9.56 26.85
CA SER A 31 -17.51 -9.91 25.44
C SER A 31 -18.16 -8.79 24.62
N LEU A 32 -19.24 -8.19 25.14
CA LEU A 32 -19.89 -7.04 24.49
C LEU A 32 -18.97 -5.82 24.42
N GLU A 33 -18.24 -5.52 25.50
CA GLU A 33 -17.23 -4.46 25.44
C GLU A 33 -16.13 -4.76 24.42
N SER A 34 -15.77 -6.04 24.25
CA SER A 34 -14.83 -6.45 23.22
C SER A 34 -15.34 -6.19 21.81
N THR A 35 -16.62 -6.47 21.52
CA THR A 35 -17.21 -6.17 20.20
C THR A 35 -17.23 -4.67 19.91
N ARG A 36 -17.51 -3.84 20.92
CA ARG A 36 -17.40 -2.37 20.81
C ARG A 36 -15.97 -1.90 20.50
N ARG A 37 -14.97 -2.46 21.19
CA ARG A 37 -13.55 -2.16 20.90
C ARG A 37 -13.15 -2.60 19.49
N MET A 38 -13.62 -3.76 19.03
CA MET A 38 -13.35 -4.24 17.68
C MET A 38 -13.89 -3.28 16.61
N MET A 39 -15.10 -2.75 16.79
CA MET A 39 -15.65 -1.74 15.88
C MET A 39 -14.79 -0.49 15.82
N GLN A 40 -14.41 0.06 16.98
CA GLN A 40 -13.54 1.23 17.04
C GLN A 40 -12.21 1.00 16.32
N LEU A 41 -11.54 -0.12 16.59
CA LEU A 41 -10.27 -0.47 15.94
C LEU A 41 -10.42 -0.64 14.42
N CYS A 42 -11.54 -1.19 13.95
CA CYS A 42 -11.81 -1.32 12.52
C CYS A 42 -12.00 0.04 11.86
N GLU A 43 -12.70 0.97 12.50
CA GLU A 43 -12.92 2.33 11.99
C GLU A 43 -11.60 3.11 11.94
N GLU A 44 -10.81 3.07 13.01
CA GLU A 44 -9.47 3.68 13.05
C GLU A 44 -8.54 3.10 11.97
N SER A 45 -8.59 1.78 11.76
CA SER A 45 -7.83 1.10 10.71
C SER A 45 -8.29 1.53 9.31
N LYS A 46 -9.59 1.76 9.12
CA LYS A 46 -10.15 2.22 7.85
C LYS A 46 -9.67 3.64 7.53
N GLU A 47 -9.70 4.55 8.50
CA GLU A 47 -9.20 5.91 8.32
C GLU A 47 -7.70 5.95 8.02
N ALA A 48 -6.91 5.10 8.70
CA ALA A 48 -5.49 4.93 8.37
C ALA A 48 -5.31 4.38 6.95
N GLY A 49 -6.09 3.37 6.55
CA GLY A 49 -6.07 2.80 5.20
C GLY A 49 -6.39 3.82 4.11
N ILE A 50 -7.41 4.66 4.30
CA ILE A 50 -7.77 5.73 3.35
C ILE A 50 -6.61 6.72 3.19
N ARG A 51 -6.00 7.16 4.29
CA ARG A 51 -4.84 8.06 4.23
C ARG A 51 -3.66 7.44 3.48
N THR A 52 -3.42 6.14 3.68
CA THR A 52 -2.38 5.42 2.95
C THR A 52 -2.67 5.33 1.46
N LEU A 53 -3.92 5.04 1.07
CA LEU A 53 -4.32 5.00 -0.34
C LEU A 53 -4.11 6.35 -1.04
N VAL A 54 -4.50 7.46 -0.40
CA VAL A 54 -4.24 8.82 -0.92
C VAL A 54 -2.74 9.07 -1.05
N ALA A 55 -1.95 8.69 -0.04
CA ALA A 55 -0.51 8.87 -0.09
C ALA A 55 0.16 8.02 -1.19
N LEU A 56 -0.37 6.83 -1.49
CA LEU A 56 0.10 6.00 -2.60
C LEU A 56 -0.23 6.61 -3.95
N ASP A 57 -1.44 7.16 -4.12
CA ASP A 57 -1.86 7.88 -5.32
C ASP A 57 -0.94 9.08 -5.60
N ASP A 58 -0.71 9.94 -4.60
CA ASP A 58 0.21 11.08 -4.68
C ASP A 58 1.67 10.65 -4.98
N GLN A 59 2.09 9.48 -4.49
CA GLN A 59 3.42 8.91 -4.78
C GLN A 59 3.50 8.37 -6.21
N GLY A 60 2.43 7.75 -6.73
CA GLY A 60 2.34 7.30 -8.10
C GLY A 60 2.55 8.45 -9.08
N GLU A 61 1.84 9.57 -8.89
CA GLU A 61 2.02 10.75 -9.74
C GLU A 61 3.44 11.34 -9.66
N GLN A 62 4.09 11.26 -8.49
CA GLN A 62 5.48 11.69 -8.34
C GLN A 62 6.43 10.81 -9.15
N LEU A 63 6.23 9.49 -9.13
CA LEU A 63 7.03 8.56 -9.90
C LEU A 63 6.82 8.75 -11.41
N ASP A 64 5.60 9.03 -11.86
CA ASP A 64 5.32 9.37 -13.26
C ASP A 64 6.13 10.60 -13.70
N ARG A 65 6.11 11.68 -12.91
CA ARG A 65 6.91 12.89 -13.19
C ARG A 65 8.42 12.59 -13.22
N ILE A 66 8.90 11.71 -12.35
CA ILE A 66 10.32 11.30 -12.33
C ILE A 66 10.65 10.48 -13.59
N GLU A 67 9.79 9.54 -13.99
CA GLU A 67 9.99 8.72 -15.18
C GLU A 67 10.00 9.59 -16.45
N GLU A 68 9.08 10.54 -16.58
CA GLU A 68 9.09 11.55 -17.64
C GLU A 68 10.38 12.39 -17.65
N GLY A 69 10.83 12.81 -16.46
CA GLY A 69 12.10 13.53 -16.31
C GLY A 69 13.31 12.72 -16.79
N MET A 70 13.33 11.40 -16.53
CA MET A 70 14.38 10.51 -17.03
C MET A 70 14.36 10.41 -18.56
N ASP A 71 13.18 10.36 -19.17
CA ASP A 71 13.02 10.35 -20.63
C ASP A 71 13.47 11.67 -21.26
N GLN A 72 13.15 12.80 -20.62
CA GLN A 72 13.62 14.11 -21.07
C GLN A 72 15.15 14.22 -21.02
N ILE A 73 15.79 13.79 -19.93
CA ILE A 73 17.25 13.79 -19.81
C ILE A 73 17.88 12.95 -20.93
N ASN A 74 17.31 11.80 -21.26
CA ASN A 74 17.84 10.96 -22.33
C ASN A 74 17.72 11.66 -23.70
N ALA A 75 16.60 12.33 -23.98
CA ALA A 75 16.42 13.11 -25.20
C ALA A 75 17.44 14.27 -25.29
N ASP A 76 17.62 15.01 -24.20
CA ASP A 76 18.57 16.12 -24.13
C ASP A 76 20.02 15.63 -24.33
N MET A 77 20.37 14.47 -23.76
CA MET A 77 21.69 13.88 -23.92
C MET A 77 21.95 13.38 -25.34
N ARG A 78 20.94 12.87 -26.05
CA ARG A 78 21.04 12.54 -27.49
C ARG A 78 21.39 13.80 -28.31
N GLU A 79 20.77 14.93 -28.00
CA GLU A 79 21.06 16.19 -28.68
C GLU A 79 22.46 16.72 -28.32
N ALA A 80 22.83 16.69 -27.03
CA ALA A 80 24.14 17.11 -26.55
C ALA A 80 25.27 16.33 -27.22
N GLU A 81 25.15 15.00 -27.35
CA GLU A 81 26.13 14.16 -28.05
C GLU A 81 26.26 14.49 -29.54
N LYS A 82 25.14 14.80 -30.20
CA LYS A 82 25.13 15.23 -31.61
C LYS A 82 25.88 16.55 -31.79
N ASN A 83 25.68 17.49 -30.86
CA ASN A 83 26.36 18.77 -30.86
C ASN A 83 27.87 18.60 -30.58
N LEU A 84 28.25 17.79 -29.59
CA LEU A 84 29.65 17.45 -29.30
C LEU A 84 30.34 16.78 -30.50
N SER A 85 29.67 15.82 -31.15
CA SER A 85 30.17 15.17 -32.37
C SER A 85 30.27 16.14 -33.57
N GLY A 86 29.46 17.20 -33.57
CA GLY A 86 29.57 18.31 -34.51
C GLY A 86 30.82 19.17 -34.26
N MET A 87 31.14 19.44 -32.99
CA MET A 87 32.31 20.21 -32.58
C MET A 87 33.64 19.46 -32.77
N GLU A 88 33.64 18.12 -32.68
CA GLU A 88 34.80 17.27 -33.01
C GLU A 88 35.22 17.36 -34.50
N LYS A 89 34.35 17.86 -35.38
CA LYS A 89 34.64 18.00 -36.82
C LYS A 89 35.33 19.34 -37.10
N CYS A 90 36.63 19.30 -37.34
CA CYS A 90 37.39 20.45 -37.84
C CYS A 90 37.10 20.71 -39.34
N CYS A 91 36.80 21.96 -39.71
CA CYS A 91 36.74 22.46 -41.09
C CYS A 91 35.86 21.65 -42.09
N GLY A 92 34.60 21.39 -41.74
CA GLY A 92 33.49 21.21 -42.68
C GLY A 92 33.43 19.94 -43.56
N ILE A 93 34.56 19.28 -43.88
CA ILE A 93 34.60 18.14 -44.82
C ILE A 93 35.57 17.01 -44.39
N CYS A 94 36.48 17.21 -43.43
CA CYS A 94 37.48 16.21 -43.06
C CYS A 94 37.36 15.77 -41.59
N VAL A 95 37.02 14.50 -41.35
CA VAL A 95 37.12 13.88 -40.03
C VAL A 95 38.62 13.66 -39.77
N LEU A 96 39.18 14.29 -38.74
CA LEU A 96 40.55 13.96 -38.30
C LEU A 96 40.61 12.43 -38.07
N PRO A 97 41.57 11.69 -38.64
CA PRO A 97 41.63 10.22 -38.50
C PRO A 97 41.96 9.74 -37.09
N CYS A 98 42.15 10.65 -36.13
CA CYS A 98 42.64 10.38 -34.80
C CYS A 98 41.52 10.68 -33.78
N ASN A 99 41.11 9.63 -33.08
CA ASN A 99 40.08 9.57 -32.03
C ASN A 99 38.62 9.57 -32.49
N LYS A 100 38.19 8.42 -33.01
CA LYS A 100 36.81 7.95 -32.77
C LYS A 100 36.66 7.67 -31.28
N GLY A 101 36.30 8.70 -30.51
CA GLY A 101 35.82 8.52 -29.14
C GLY A 101 34.68 7.52 -29.13
N ALA A 102 34.67 6.59 -28.17
CA ALA A 102 33.59 5.63 -28.03
C ALA A 102 32.28 6.39 -27.89
N SER A 103 31.40 6.29 -28.89
CA SER A 103 30.05 6.85 -28.79
C SER A 103 29.27 6.00 -27.78
N PHE A 104 28.48 6.64 -26.92
CA PHE A 104 27.59 5.93 -26.01
C PHE A 104 26.71 4.97 -26.82
N LYS A 105 26.69 3.69 -26.45
CA LYS A 105 25.76 2.70 -27.02
C LYS A 105 24.60 2.57 -26.05
N GLU A 106 23.49 3.15 -26.45
CA GLU A 106 22.24 3.06 -25.70
C GLU A 106 21.72 1.61 -25.74
N ASP A 107 21.33 1.08 -24.58
CA ASP A 107 20.64 -0.19 -24.51
C ASP A 107 19.16 0.00 -24.85
N ASP A 108 18.77 -0.46 -26.03
CA ASP A 108 17.40 -0.39 -26.54
C ASP A 108 16.38 -1.00 -25.56
N GLY A 109 16.77 -1.97 -24.72
CA GLY A 109 15.90 -2.60 -23.73
C GLY A 109 15.55 -1.73 -22.53
N THR A 110 16.34 -0.68 -22.25
CA THR A 110 16.10 0.26 -21.15
C THR A 110 15.11 1.36 -21.53
N TRP A 111 15.04 1.70 -22.82
CA TRP A 111 14.27 2.86 -23.33
C TRP A 111 13.12 2.48 -24.27
N LYS A 112 13.08 1.25 -24.78
CA LYS A 112 11.87 0.72 -25.41
C LYS A 112 10.85 0.41 -24.31
N GLY A 113 9.79 1.22 -24.26
CA GLY A 113 8.64 0.93 -23.44
C GLY A 113 8.16 -0.49 -23.76
N ASN A 114 8.24 -1.38 -22.78
CA ASN A 114 7.53 -2.64 -22.90
C ASN A 114 6.05 -2.32 -23.14
N ASP A 115 5.44 -3.10 -24.04
CA ASP A 115 4.01 -3.32 -24.26
C ASP A 115 3.25 -3.78 -22.97
N ASP A 116 3.58 -3.24 -21.80
CA ASP A 116 2.90 -3.48 -20.54
C ASP A 116 1.69 -2.53 -20.36
N GLY A 117 1.33 -1.82 -21.42
CA GLY A 117 -0.01 -1.27 -21.65
C GLY A 117 -1.06 -2.36 -21.88
N LYS A 118 -0.97 -3.50 -21.19
CA LYS A 118 -2.12 -4.38 -21.02
C LYS A 118 -3.05 -3.69 -20.02
N VAL A 119 -3.69 -2.62 -20.50
CA VAL A 119 -4.88 -2.02 -19.91
C VAL A 119 -5.75 -3.22 -19.55
N VAL A 120 -5.96 -3.44 -18.26
CA VAL A 120 -6.78 -4.55 -17.78
C VAL A 120 -8.23 -4.17 -18.10
N ASN A 121 -8.61 -4.27 -19.38
CA ASN A 121 -9.96 -4.02 -19.90
C ASN A 121 -10.96 -5.11 -19.44
N ASN A 122 -10.47 -6.07 -18.65
CA ASN A 122 -11.25 -6.99 -17.86
C ASN A 122 -10.90 -6.78 -16.39
N GLN A 123 -11.22 -5.59 -15.86
CA GLN A 123 -11.53 -5.51 -14.44
C GLN A 123 -12.63 -6.57 -14.24
N PRO A 124 -12.46 -7.58 -13.36
CA PRO A 124 -13.57 -8.44 -13.03
C PRO A 124 -14.64 -7.50 -12.53
N GLN A 125 -15.72 -7.34 -13.31
CA GLN A 125 -16.99 -6.87 -12.80
C GLN A 125 -17.15 -7.67 -11.52
N ARG A 126 -17.05 -6.99 -10.37
CA ARG A 126 -17.33 -7.59 -9.07
C ARG A 126 -18.80 -7.93 -9.11
N VAL A 127 -19.14 -9.04 -9.76
CA VAL A 127 -20.28 -9.83 -9.38
C VAL A 127 -19.92 -10.21 -7.96
N MET A 128 -20.58 -9.59 -6.99
CA MET A 128 -20.70 -10.19 -5.67
C MET A 128 -21.16 -11.61 -5.95
N ASP A 129 -20.23 -12.56 -5.92
CA ASP A 129 -20.59 -13.96 -5.91
C ASP A 129 -21.14 -14.18 -4.51
N GLU A 130 -22.47 -14.03 -4.40
CA GLU A 130 -23.29 -14.33 -3.23
C GLU A 130 -23.10 -15.80 -2.76
N ARG A 131 -22.34 -16.60 -3.53
CA ARG A 131 -22.10 -18.02 -3.33
C ARG A 131 -21.12 -18.36 -2.21
N ASN A 132 -20.51 -17.37 -1.55
CA ASN A 132 -19.81 -17.62 -0.28
C ASN A 132 -20.68 -17.35 0.98
N GLY A 133 -22.00 -17.16 0.80
CA GLY A 133 -22.96 -16.88 1.87
C GLY A 133 -23.56 -18.10 2.59
N ILE A 134 -23.01 -19.30 2.43
CA ILE A 134 -23.46 -20.49 3.17
C ILE A 134 -22.41 -20.88 4.22
N GLY A 135 -22.09 -19.93 5.10
CA GLY A 135 -21.72 -20.25 6.48
C GLY A 135 -23.00 -20.58 7.26
N PRO A 136 -22.94 -21.32 8.37
CA PRO A 136 -24.15 -21.79 9.05
C PRO A 136 -25.05 -20.60 9.36
N GLN A 137 -26.37 -20.76 9.18
CA GLN A 137 -27.40 -19.78 9.56
C GLN A 137 -27.51 -19.57 11.08
N ALA A 138 -26.42 -19.74 11.81
CA ALA A 138 -26.24 -19.32 13.17
C ALA A 138 -25.49 -17.99 13.11
N GLY A 139 -26.06 -16.95 13.70
CA GLY A 139 -25.38 -15.66 13.85
C GLY A 139 -23.97 -15.79 14.45
N TYR A 140 -23.20 -14.70 14.37
CA TYR A 140 -21.84 -14.63 14.93
C TYR A 140 -21.81 -14.94 16.44
N ILE A 141 -22.92 -14.70 17.14
CA ILE A 141 -23.12 -14.89 18.57
C ILE A 141 -24.14 -16.00 18.82
N GLY A 142 -23.71 -17.03 19.54
CA GLY A 142 -24.61 -18.06 20.04
C GLY A 142 -25.56 -17.49 21.09
N ARG A 143 -26.88 -17.60 20.85
CA ARG A 143 -27.90 -17.09 21.79
C ARG A 143 -28.05 -18.06 22.97
N ILE A 144 -27.74 -17.59 24.17
CA ILE A 144 -27.81 -18.38 25.41
C ILE A 144 -28.89 -17.81 26.32
N THR A 145 -28.80 -16.51 26.59
CA THR A 145 -29.76 -15.77 27.41
C THR A 145 -30.84 -15.10 26.57
N ASN A 146 -30.59 -14.91 25.26
CA ASN A 146 -31.46 -14.24 24.32
C ASN A 146 -31.93 -12.87 24.86
N ASP A 147 -30.97 -12.14 25.42
CA ASP A 147 -31.13 -10.80 25.97
C ASP A 147 -30.63 -9.73 24.97
N ALA A 148 -30.89 -8.46 25.30
CA ALA A 148 -30.51 -7.34 24.44
C ALA A 148 -28.98 -7.20 24.26
N ARG A 149 -28.15 -7.75 25.17
CA ARG A 149 -26.69 -7.70 25.05
C ARG A 149 -26.22 -8.63 23.95
N GLU A 150 -26.78 -9.85 23.88
CA GLU A 150 -26.50 -10.80 22.80
C GLU A 150 -26.94 -10.27 21.44
N ASP A 151 -28.09 -9.58 21.36
CA ASP A 151 -28.55 -8.92 20.13
C ASP A 151 -27.59 -7.79 19.70
N GLU A 152 -27.12 -6.95 20.63
CA GLU A 152 -26.13 -5.90 20.33
C GLU A 152 -24.78 -6.50 19.90
N MET A 153 -24.33 -7.58 20.56
CA MET A 153 -23.09 -8.26 20.16
C MET A 153 -23.17 -8.79 18.73
N GLU A 154 -24.32 -9.37 18.34
CA GLU A 154 -24.55 -9.86 16.98
C GLU A 154 -24.49 -8.72 15.96
N GLU A 155 -25.16 -7.60 16.24
CA GLU A 155 -25.14 -6.42 15.39
C GLU A 155 -23.71 -5.87 15.23
N ASN A 156 -22.99 -5.71 16.35
CA ASN A 156 -21.61 -5.23 16.35
C ASN A 156 -20.71 -6.15 15.51
N MET A 157 -20.85 -7.47 15.65
CA MET A 157 -20.07 -8.43 14.87
C MET A 157 -20.41 -8.42 13.38
N GLY A 158 -21.68 -8.20 13.03
CA GLY A 158 -22.09 -7.98 11.64
C GLY A 158 -21.41 -6.75 11.03
N GLN A 159 -21.39 -5.63 11.75
CA GLN A 159 -20.71 -4.41 11.32
C GLN A 159 -19.19 -4.62 11.19
N VAL A 160 -18.56 -5.28 12.16
CA VAL A 160 -17.12 -5.64 12.11
C VAL A 160 -16.83 -6.50 10.89
N ASN A 161 -17.65 -7.50 10.57
CA ASN A 161 -17.46 -8.34 9.39
C ASN A 161 -17.49 -7.54 8.09
N THR A 162 -18.43 -6.59 7.96
CA THR A 162 -18.47 -5.67 6.80
C THR A 162 -17.24 -4.77 6.74
N MET A 163 -16.82 -4.18 7.87
CA MET A 163 -15.63 -3.33 7.92
C MET A 163 -14.35 -4.10 7.56
N ILE A 164 -14.18 -5.33 8.05
CA ILE A 164 -13.06 -6.21 7.70
C ILE A 164 -13.07 -6.53 6.20
N GLY A 165 -14.25 -6.77 5.61
CA GLY A 165 -14.39 -6.95 4.17
C GLY A 165 -13.88 -5.74 3.37
N ASN A 166 -14.20 -4.53 3.83
CA ASN A 166 -13.72 -3.29 3.21
C ASN A 166 -12.21 -3.09 3.42
N LEU A 167 -11.68 -3.35 4.61
CA LEU A 167 -10.24 -3.31 4.92
C LEU A 167 -9.46 -4.28 4.01
N ARG A 168 -9.98 -5.48 3.78
CA ARG A 168 -9.39 -6.45 2.85
C ARG A 168 -9.31 -5.89 1.43
N ASN A 169 -10.37 -5.24 0.95
CA ASN A 169 -10.36 -4.66 -0.39
C ASN A 169 -9.30 -3.56 -0.52
N MET A 170 -9.24 -2.63 0.45
CA MET A 170 -8.20 -1.60 0.47
C MET A 170 -6.80 -2.21 0.54
N ALA A 171 -6.59 -3.29 1.29
CA ALA A 171 -5.29 -3.97 1.35
C ALA A 171 -4.88 -4.58 -0.01
N LEU A 172 -5.83 -5.12 -0.78
CA LEU A 172 -5.57 -5.62 -2.14
C LEU A 172 -5.24 -4.49 -3.12
N ASP A 173 -5.97 -3.38 -3.03
CA ASP A 173 -5.75 -2.21 -3.87
C ASP A 173 -4.38 -1.57 -3.58
N MET A 174 -4.04 -1.36 -2.29
CA MET A 174 -2.71 -0.90 -1.87
C MET A 174 -1.60 -1.85 -2.33
N GLY A 175 -1.81 -3.16 -2.22
CA GLY A 175 -0.81 -4.15 -2.65
C GLY A 175 -0.54 -4.10 -4.15
N SER A 176 -1.59 -3.98 -4.96
CA SER A 176 -1.47 -3.88 -6.42
C SER A 176 -0.76 -2.59 -6.85
N GLU A 177 -1.08 -1.48 -6.19
CA GLU A 177 -0.45 -0.19 -6.45
C GLU A 177 1.04 -0.20 -6.09
N LEU A 178 1.40 -0.77 -4.93
CA LEU A 178 2.80 -0.95 -4.54
C LEU A 178 3.58 -1.83 -5.53
N GLU A 179 2.98 -2.90 -6.05
CA GLU A 179 3.63 -3.73 -7.07
C GLU A 179 3.88 -2.96 -8.38
N ASN A 180 2.92 -2.12 -8.80
CA ASN A 180 3.07 -1.28 -9.99
C ASN A 180 4.18 -0.24 -9.79
N GLN A 181 4.15 0.49 -8.68
CA GLN A 181 5.16 1.49 -8.33
C GLN A 181 6.55 0.88 -8.21
N ASN A 182 6.70 -0.30 -7.61
CA ASN A 182 7.99 -1.01 -7.53
C ASN A 182 8.56 -1.31 -8.93
N ARG A 183 7.74 -1.79 -9.87
CA ARG A 183 8.18 -2.03 -11.25
C ARG A 183 8.56 -0.72 -11.96
N GLN A 184 7.85 0.36 -11.68
CA GLN A 184 8.18 1.68 -12.21
C GLN A 184 9.53 2.18 -11.68
N ILE A 185 9.78 2.04 -10.39
CA ILE A 185 11.06 2.37 -9.76
C ILE A 185 12.21 1.58 -10.40
N ASP A 186 12.02 0.28 -10.68
CA ASP A 186 13.04 -0.52 -11.37
C ASP A 186 13.37 0.03 -12.76
N ARG A 187 12.36 0.50 -13.51
CA ARG A 187 12.59 1.15 -14.82
C ARG A 187 13.32 2.48 -14.66
N ILE A 188 12.87 3.33 -13.73
CA ILE A 188 13.49 4.62 -13.42
C ILE A 188 14.97 4.43 -13.05
N ASN A 189 15.29 3.44 -12.21
CA ASN A 189 16.66 3.15 -11.81
C ASN A 189 17.53 2.77 -13.01
N ARG A 190 17.06 1.89 -13.90
CA ARG A 190 17.80 1.53 -15.13
C ARG A 190 18.01 2.73 -16.05
N LYS A 191 16.97 3.55 -16.25
CA LYS A 191 17.05 4.81 -17.01
C LYS A 191 18.06 5.77 -16.37
N GLY A 192 18.05 5.88 -15.04
CA GLY A 192 18.98 6.69 -14.24
C GLY A 192 20.44 6.28 -14.42
N GLU A 193 20.76 5.00 -14.26
CA GLU A 193 22.12 4.46 -14.46
C GLU A 193 22.62 4.69 -15.89
N SER A 194 21.73 4.53 -16.88
CA SER A 194 22.01 4.79 -18.29
C SER A 194 22.33 6.27 -18.52
N ASN A 195 21.50 7.17 -18.02
CA ASN A 195 21.68 8.62 -18.10
C ASN A 195 22.96 9.08 -17.39
N GLU A 196 23.27 8.56 -16.20
CA GLU A 196 24.49 8.90 -15.45
C GLU A 196 25.75 8.55 -16.24
N THR A 197 25.80 7.33 -16.79
CA THR A 197 26.92 6.87 -17.63
C THR A 197 27.07 7.76 -18.86
N ARG A 198 25.94 8.09 -19.51
CA ARG A 198 25.89 8.93 -20.71
C ARG A 198 26.39 10.35 -20.45
N ILE A 199 25.91 10.98 -19.37
CA ILE A 199 26.33 12.32 -18.93
C ILE A 199 27.82 12.34 -18.62
N THR A 200 28.32 11.34 -17.89
CA THR A 200 29.74 11.25 -17.54
C THR A 200 30.63 11.19 -18.77
N LEU A 201 30.27 10.37 -19.76
CA LEU A 201 31.02 10.25 -21.01
C LEU A 201 30.96 11.53 -21.85
N ALA A 202 29.78 12.15 -21.98
CA ALA A 202 29.63 13.41 -22.70
C ALA A 202 30.44 14.54 -22.05
N ASN A 203 30.46 14.62 -20.71
CA ASN A 203 31.26 15.58 -19.97
C ASN A 203 32.77 15.39 -20.20
N GLN A 204 33.25 14.13 -20.23
CA GLN A 204 34.65 13.84 -20.56
C GLN A 204 35.01 14.30 -21.98
N ARG A 205 34.17 13.99 -22.98
CA ARG A 205 34.38 14.42 -24.37
C ARG A 205 34.38 15.95 -24.50
N ALA A 206 33.45 16.63 -23.83
CA ALA A 206 33.41 18.09 -23.80
C ALA A 206 34.70 18.68 -23.21
N HIS A 207 35.25 18.08 -22.15
CA HIS A 207 36.52 18.50 -21.55
C HIS A 207 37.72 18.29 -22.47
N GLU A 208 37.74 17.22 -23.27
CA GLU A 208 38.78 16.96 -24.25
C GLU A 208 38.77 17.98 -25.39
N LEU A 209 37.59 18.45 -25.82
CA LEU A 209 37.45 19.49 -26.85
C LEU A 209 37.94 20.88 -26.42
N LEU A 210 38.02 21.14 -25.11
CA LEU A 210 38.51 22.41 -24.57
C LEU A 210 40.03 22.46 -24.36
N LYS A 211 40.73 21.34 -24.57
CA LYS A 211 42.20 21.26 -24.51
C LYS A 211 42.82 21.49 -25.88
#